data_AF-A0A7S4C4T2-F1
#
_entry.id   AF-A0A7S4C4T2-F1
#
_cell.length_a   1.000
_cell.length_b   1.000
_cell.length_c   1.000
_cell.angle_alpha   90.00
_cell.angle_beta   90.00
_cell.angle_gamma   90.00
#
_symmetry.space_group_name_H-M   'P 1'
#
loop_
_entity.id
_entity.type
_entity.pdbx_description
1 polymer ?
#
loop_
_entity_poly.entity_id
_entity_poly.type
_entity_poly.pdbx_seq_one_letter_code
_entity_poly.pdbx_strand_id
1 'polypeptide(L)'
;RLGAYTRRAHMLNLSVNFYYTIRELSRHAAELWPLRTLGNEVLANGDGGGDSWSREHLLDGYRACWQNPLESGDFDAAMCNNGLSRWANFYVEGLRVAMQPPLSLDGIYYDGIGFSTDTMRRVRHLVDEQRQGGCTNCRNGRASGCRGSAESGGGGGGVMACGRPAPTIDLHCGNNLIGTTYGSVSPALQFMHLFGYIDSLWFGEGFSYDEGDGDDPAYWLTEVSGLPFGLQGDMMRGGNAWRGMLYAMTPRMRGGDASAIWKLWDAFDIASAHMAGYWTQSPPVSCRNSNTLLVTSYVRAGAAALAVLASFAPDAADCVLSVDWDQLQLQPHEVLFYAPGIDGLQLEVSFMDSFP
;
A
#
# COMPACT_ATOMS: atom_id res chain seq x y z
N ARG A 1 7.47 13.95 21.55
CA ARG A 1 8.20 12.72 21.14
C ARG A 1 7.99 12.45 19.65
N LEU A 2 6.75 12.29 19.18
CA LEU A 2 6.46 11.99 17.78
C LEU A 2 6.95 13.05 16.77
N GLY A 3 6.69 14.34 16.99
CA GLY A 3 7.19 15.39 16.08
C GLY A 3 8.72 15.45 15.94
N ALA A 4 9.47 14.94 16.93
CA ALA A 4 10.93 14.82 16.80
C ALA A 4 11.33 13.61 15.95
N TYR A 5 10.57 12.52 16.03
CA TYR A 5 10.74 11.33 15.20
C TYR A 5 10.50 11.67 13.73
N THR A 6 9.38 12.33 13.41
CA THR A 6 9.03 12.71 12.03
C THR A 6 10.11 13.61 11.44
N ARG A 7 10.54 14.66 12.17
CA ARG A 7 11.67 15.50 11.74
C ARG A 7 12.94 14.70 11.45
N ARG A 8 13.27 13.70 12.27
CA ARG A 8 14.43 12.84 12.04
C ARG A 8 14.28 11.98 10.79
N ALA A 9 13.10 11.42 10.56
CA ALA A 9 12.80 10.67 9.35
C ALA A 9 12.94 11.56 8.10
N HIS A 10 12.42 12.79 8.15
CA HIS A 10 12.54 13.74 7.03
C HIS A 10 13.99 14.16 6.74
N MET A 11 14.83 14.31 7.76
CA MET A 11 16.28 14.54 7.57
C MET A 11 16.99 13.37 6.86
N LEU A 12 16.39 12.18 6.87
CA LEU A 12 16.87 10.98 6.18
C LEU A 12 16.11 10.72 4.87
N ASN A 13 15.31 11.67 4.40
CA ASN A 13 14.47 11.55 3.21
C ASN A 13 13.44 10.40 3.28
N LEU A 14 12.91 10.13 4.48
CA LEU A 14 11.89 9.11 4.73
C LEU A 14 10.54 9.77 5.05
N SER A 15 9.48 9.23 4.46
CA SER A 15 8.09 9.58 4.80
C SER A 15 7.62 8.83 6.06
N VAL A 16 6.69 9.43 6.81
CA VAL A 16 6.09 8.81 7.99
C VAL A 16 4.57 8.76 7.86
N ASN A 17 4.05 7.55 7.66
CA ASN A 17 2.62 7.25 7.61
C ASN A 17 2.17 6.60 8.92
N PHE A 18 0.95 6.90 9.34
CA PHE A 18 0.43 6.49 10.65
C PHE A 18 -0.76 5.55 10.54
N TYR A 19 -0.75 4.50 11.37
CA TYR A 19 -1.99 3.80 11.67
C TYR A 19 -2.99 4.80 12.28
N TYR A 20 -4.06 5.09 11.55
CA TYR A 20 -5.01 6.11 11.94
C TYR A 20 -6.43 5.64 11.65
N THR A 21 -7.07 4.99 12.62
CA THR A 21 -8.40 4.40 12.46
C THR A 21 -9.43 5.08 13.34
N ILE A 22 -10.68 5.11 12.86
CA ILE A 22 -11.83 5.45 13.70
C ILE A 22 -12.47 4.20 14.32
N ARG A 23 -12.13 2.99 13.85
CA ARG A 23 -12.81 1.73 14.18
C ARG A 23 -12.76 1.37 15.65
N GLU A 24 -11.80 1.93 16.39
CA GLU A 24 -11.44 1.50 17.72
C GLU A 24 -11.21 2.72 18.60
N LEU A 25 -11.87 2.77 19.75
CA LEU A 25 -11.69 3.81 20.76
C LEU A 25 -11.08 3.18 22.01
N SER A 26 -9.91 3.64 22.42
CA SER A 26 -9.25 3.21 23.66
C SER A 26 -10.15 3.44 24.89
N ARG A 27 -10.12 2.51 25.86
CA ARG A 27 -10.73 2.70 27.19
C ARG A 27 -10.12 3.85 27.98
N HIS A 28 -8.92 4.30 27.60
CA HIS A 28 -8.24 5.45 28.18
C HIS A 28 -8.62 6.78 27.52
N ALA A 29 -9.50 6.78 26.50
CA ALA A 29 -10.00 8.01 25.90
C ALA A 29 -10.73 8.86 26.95
N ALA A 30 -10.33 10.13 27.07
CA ALA A 30 -10.94 11.07 28.03
C ALA A 30 -12.44 11.28 27.74
N GLU A 31 -12.84 11.11 26.48
CA GLU A 31 -14.18 11.29 25.97
C GLU A 31 -15.07 10.06 26.17
N LEU A 32 -14.56 8.95 26.70
CA LEU A 32 -15.30 7.69 26.81
C LEU A 32 -16.68 7.84 27.48
N TRP A 33 -16.73 8.46 28.66
CA TRP A 33 -17.98 8.63 29.41
C TRP A 33 -18.96 9.58 28.73
N PRO A 34 -18.53 10.76 28.22
CA PRO A 34 -19.39 11.57 27.35
C PRO A 34 -19.93 10.79 26.15
N LEU A 35 -19.10 10.03 25.45
CA LEU A 35 -19.51 9.25 24.28
C LEU A 35 -20.52 8.16 24.62
N ARG A 36 -20.39 7.54 25.79
CA ARG A 36 -21.35 6.59 26.36
C ARG A 36 -22.75 7.17 26.51
N THR A 37 -22.87 8.45 26.86
CA THR A 37 -24.19 9.10 27.00
C THR A 37 -24.95 9.25 25.68
N LEU A 38 -24.25 9.13 24.54
CA LEU A 38 -24.85 9.17 23.21
C LEU A 38 -25.44 7.81 22.79
N GLY A 39 -25.48 6.84 23.70
CA GLY A 39 -25.93 5.48 23.42
C GLY A 39 -25.09 4.84 22.32
N ASN A 40 -25.78 4.31 21.30
CA ASN A 40 -25.14 3.55 20.21
C ASN A 40 -24.75 4.42 19.01
N GLU A 41 -24.74 5.75 19.16
CA GLU A 41 -24.35 6.63 18.05
C GLU A 41 -22.88 6.39 17.68
N VAL A 42 -21.98 6.42 18.67
CA VAL A 42 -20.53 6.35 18.45
C VAL A 42 -19.98 4.94 18.69
N LEU A 43 -20.26 4.35 19.85
CA LEU A 43 -19.82 2.99 20.14
C LEU A 43 -20.77 1.98 19.49
N ALA A 44 -20.20 0.94 18.87
CA ALA A 44 -20.98 -0.14 18.30
C ALA A 44 -21.64 -0.93 19.44
N ASN A 45 -22.96 -1.14 19.36
CA ASN A 45 -23.70 -1.87 20.37
C ASN A 45 -23.25 -3.34 20.50
N GLY A 46 -23.34 -3.89 21.71
CA GLY A 46 -23.02 -5.28 22.00
C GLY A 46 -23.12 -5.60 23.49
N ASP A 47 -22.93 -6.88 23.82
CA ASP A 47 -23.06 -7.43 25.17
C ASP A 47 -21.84 -7.09 26.07
N GLY A 48 -20.94 -6.22 25.62
CA GLY A 48 -19.68 -5.91 26.28
C GLY A 48 -18.62 -6.99 26.09
N GLY A 49 -17.76 -7.18 27.10
CA GLY A 49 -16.67 -8.16 27.07
C GLY A 49 -15.29 -7.51 27.15
N GLY A 50 -14.31 -8.06 26.43
CA GLY A 50 -12.95 -7.51 26.44
C GLY A 50 -12.21 -7.75 27.75
N ASP A 51 -11.43 -6.77 28.21
CA ASP A 51 -10.60 -6.86 29.42
C ASP A 51 -11.44 -6.74 30.72
N SER A 52 -10.82 -7.01 31.87
CA SER A 52 -11.49 -7.00 33.18
C SER A 52 -12.03 -5.61 33.55
N TRP A 53 -11.30 -4.53 33.24
CA TRP A 53 -11.74 -3.18 33.58
C TRP A 53 -13.00 -2.82 32.79
N SER A 54 -13.03 -3.11 31.49
CA SER A 54 -14.19 -2.85 30.65
C SER A 54 -15.41 -3.67 31.08
N ARG A 55 -15.24 -4.93 31.51
CA ARG A 55 -16.34 -5.73 32.05
C ARG A 55 -16.92 -5.15 33.35
N GLU A 56 -16.07 -4.64 34.24
CA GLU A 56 -16.50 -4.10 35.53
C GLU A 56 -17.15 -2.72 35.41
N HIS A 57 -16.59 -1.85 34.56
CA HIS A 57 -16.96 -0.44 34.53
C HIS A 57 -17.91 -0.10 33.38
N LEU A 58 -17.76 -0.77 32.25
CA LEU A 58 -18.58 -0.51 31.06
C LEU A 58 -19.81 -1.42 30.97
N LEU A 59 -19.80 -2.59 31.61
CA LEU A 59 -20.89 -3.57 31.59
C LEU A 59 -21.26 -3.97 30.15
N ASP A 60 -22.33 -3.40 29.59
CA ASP A 60 -22.89 -3.65 28.26
C ASP A 60 -22.92 -2.38 27.39
N GLY A 61 -23.60 -2.42 26.23
CA GLY A 61 -23.75 -1.26 25.34
C GLY A 61 -22.46 -0.92 24.58
N TYR A 62 -21.61 -1.92 24.34
CA TYR A 62 -20.44 -1.82 23.48
C TYR A 62 -20.02 -3.20 22.96
N ARG A 63 -19.18 -3.20 21.92
CA ARG A 63 -18.43 -4.38 21.48
C ARG A 63 -16.95 -4.19 21.79
N ALA A 64 -16.33 -5.19 22.40
CA ALA A 64 -14.87 -5.21 22.59
C ALA A 64 -14.17 -5.38 21.23
N CYS A 65 -13.09 -4.63 21.03
CA CYS A 65 -12.26 -4.61 19.83
C CYS A 65 -10.79 -4.96 20.19
N TRP A 66 -9.82 -4.51 19.40
CA TRP A 66 -8.40 -4.75 19.65
C TRP A 66 -7.94 -4.37 21.07
N GLN A 67 -6.91 -5.06 21.54
CA GLN A 67 -6.22 -4.75 22.80
C GLN A 67 -4.71 -4.74 22.58
N ASN A 68 -4.04 -3.71 23.05
CA ASN A 68 -2.59 -3.59 22.99
C ASN A 68 -1.97 -3.77 24.38
N PRO A 69 -1.03 -4.72 24.58
CA PRO A 69 -0.34 -4.85 25.85
C PRO A 69 0.57 -3.65 26.12
N LEU A 70 0.57 -3.18 27.37
CA LEU A 70 1.39 -2.08 27.84
C LEU A 70 2.57 -2.60 28.67
N GLU A 71 3.66 -1.83 28.75
CA GLU A 71 4.86 -2.19 29.52
C GLU A 71 4.58 -2.39 31.02
N SER A 72 3.50 -1.78 31.53
CA SER A 72 3.04 -1.95 32.92
C SER A 72 2.48 -3.34 33.21
N GLY A 73 2.28 -4.18 32.19
CA GLY A 73 1.52 -5.42 32.27
C GLY A 73 0.00 -5.24 32.18
N ASP A 74 -0.46 -4.00 31.99
CA ASP A 74 -1.87 -3.68 31.70
C ASP A 74 -2.15 -3.76 30.19
N PHE A 75 -3.41 -3.66 29.79
CA PHE A 75 -3.84 -3.61 28.39
C PHE A 75 -4.54 -2.30 28.07
N ASP A 76 -4.18 -1.68 26.96
CA ASP A 76 -5.01 -0.67 26.31
C ASP A 76 -6.05 -1.40 25.44
N ALA A 77 -7.22 -1.65 26.02
CA ALA A 77 -8.33 -2.30 25.34
C ALA A 77 -9.22 -1.25 24.67
N ALA A 78 -9.71 -1.58 23.48
CA ALA A 78 -10.56 -0.69 22.70
C ALA A 78 -12.00 -1.19 22.61
N MET A 79 -12.92 -0.23 22.47
CA MET A 79 -14.30 -0.48 22.10
C MET A 79 -14.48 -0.20 20.61
N CYS A 80 -15.23 -1.05 19.93
CA CYS A 80 -15.52 -0.87 18.51
C CYS A 80 -16.38 0.38 18.30
N ASN A 81 -16.04 1.16 17.29
CA ASN A 81 -16.80 2.31 16.84
C ASN A 81 -17.76 1.91 15.71
N ASN A 82 -18.92 2.55 15.67
CA ASN A 82 -19.87 2.42 14.57
C ASN A 82 -19.36 3.09 13.28
N GLY A 83 -18.46 4.09 13.41
CA GLY A 83 -17.72 4.76 12.33
C GLY A 83 -18.55 5.62 11.38
N LEU A 84 -19.88 5.55 11.45
CA LEU A 84 -20.83 6.32 10.66
C LEU A 84 -21.45 7.51 11.44
N SER A 85 -20.82 7.93 12.52
CA SER A 85 -21.36 8.92 13.45
C SER A 85 -20.72 10.30 13.30
N ARG A 86 -21.21 11.28 14.08
CA ARG A 86 -20.60 12.62 14.15
C ARG A 86 -19.16 12.59 14.66
N TRP A 87 -18.73 11.49 15.29
CA TRP A 87 -17.36 11.28 15.74
C TRP A 87 -16.35 11.33 14.58
N ALA A 88 -16.80 11.05 13.35
CA ALA A 88 -15.99 11.24 12.15
C ALA A 88 -15.44 12.67 12.02
N ASN A 89 -16.10 13.68 12.60
CA ASN A 89 -15.59 15.05 12.63
C ASN A 89 -14.34 15.19 13.50
N PHE A 90 -14.33 14.57 14.68
CA PHE A 90 -13.16 14.57 15.56
C PHE A 90 -11.99 13.86 14.90
N TYR A 91 -12.28 12.72 14.25
CA TYR A 91 -11.30 11.95 13.50
C TYR A 91 -10.70 12.73 12.31
N VAL A 92 -11.51 13.35 11.45
CA VAL A 92 -11.01 14.14 10.31
C VAL A 92 -10.20 15.35 10.79
N GLU A 93 -10.64 16.03 11.85
CA GLU A 93 -9.91 17.16 12.42
C GLU A 93 -8.59 16.73 13.09
N GLY A 94 -8.59 15.58 13.77
CA GLY A 94 -7.38 14.99 14.33
C GLY A 94 -6.35 14.69 13.26
N LEU A 95 -6.77 14.16 12.11
CA LEU A 95 -5.89 13.97 10.95
C LEU A 95 -5.32 15.30 10.45
N ARG A 96 -6.16 16.35 10.34
CA ARG A 96 -5.73 17.68 9.92
C ARG A 96 -4.61 18.21 10.80
N VAL A 97 -4.76 18.07 12.12
CA VAL A 97 -3.75 18.46 13.10
C VAL A 97 -2.49 17.60 12.99
N ALA A 98 -2.65 16.30 12.78
CA ALA A 98 -1.53 15.36 12.70
C ALA A 98 -0.65 15.57 11.45
N MET A 99 -1.25 16.01 10.34
CA MET A 99 -0.51 16.37 9.13
C MET A 99 0.20 17.74 9.22
N GLN A 100 -0.11 18.54 10.24
CA GLN A 100 0.48 19.86 10.45
C GLN A 100 1.64 19.82 11.47
N PRO A 101 2.53 20.82 11.48
CA PRO A 101 3.53 20.95 12.53
C PRO A 101 2.89 20.98 13.93
N PRO A 102 3.54 20.35 14.94
CA PRO A 102 4.89 19.80 14.92
C PRO A 102 4.98 18.34 14.45
N LEU A 103 3.85 17.70 14.11
CA LEU A 103 3.79 16.27 13.75
C LEU A 103 4.20 16.07 12.29
N SER A 104 3.61 16.82 11.36
CA SER A 104 3.96 16.82 9.94
C SER A 104 4.01 15.41 9.34
N LEU A 105 2.95 14.61 9.55
CA LEU A 105 2.83 13.28 8.95
C LEU A 105 2.69 13.34 7.42
N ASP A 106 3.21 12.32 6.75
CA ASP A 106 3.19 12.18 5.29
C ASP A 106 2.07 11.26 4.81
N GLY A 107 1.14 10.87 5.68
CA GLY A 107 0.07 10.00 5.26
C GLY A 107 -0.48 9.16 6.38
N ILE A 108 -1.40 8.28 5.98
CA ILE A 108 -2.11 7.40 6.88
C ILE A 108 -2.18 6.00 6.31
N TYR A 109 -2.34 5.08 7.24
CA TYR A 109 -2.45 3.68 7.04
C TYR A 109 -3.74 3.20 7.70
N TYR A 110 -4.61 2.56 6.92
CA TYR A 110 -5.83 1.92 7.38
C TYR A 110 -5.64 0.43 7.52
N ASP A 111 -6.18 -0.13 8.59
CA ASP A 111 -6.43 -1.57 8.72
C ASP A 111 -7.95 -1.77 8.74
N GLY A 112 -8.48 -2.05 7.56
CA GLY A 112 -9.89 -1.92 7.23
C GLY A 112 -10.41 -0.48 7.33
N ILE A 113 -11.54 -0.22 6.69
CA ILE A 113 -12.22 1.08 6.77
C ILE A 113 -13.58 0.88 7.43
N GLY A 114 -13.81 1.58 8.53
CA GLY A 114 -15.06 1.50 9.31
C GLY A 114 -16.05 2.63 9.06
N PHE A 115 -15.85 3.46 8.04
CA PHE A 115 -16.60 4.70 7.86
C PHE A 115 -17.00 4.95 6.41
N SER A 116 -17.89 5.92 6.19
CA SER A 116 -18.56 6.14 4.91
C SER A 116 -17.65 6.72 3.82
N THR A 117 -18.09 6.58 2.58
CA THR A 117 -17.53 7.27 1.41
C THR A 117 -17.43 8.78 1.59
N ASP A 118 -18.40 9.40 2.26
CA ASP A 118 -18.36 10.85 2.52
C ASP A 118 -17.22 11.23 3.47
N THR A 119 -16.95 10.41 4.48
CA THR A 119 -15.79 10.60 5.36
C THR A 119 -14.48 10.35 4.61
N MET A 120 -14.40 9.31 3.77
CA MET A 120 -13.22 9.09 2.91
C MET A 120 -12.98 10.24 1.93
N ARG A 121 -14.04 10.82 1.34
CA ARG A 121 -13.93 12.01 0.49
C ARG A 121 -13.33 13.19 1.26
N ARG A 122 -13.77 13.43 2.49
CA ARG A 122 -13.22 14.50 3.36
C ARG A 122 -11.75 14.25 3.70
N VAL A 123 -11.39 13.00 4.01
CA VAL A 123 -9.99 12.59 4.25
C VAL A 123 -9.15 12.85 3.00
N ARG A 124 -9.59 12.40 1.82
CA ARG A 124 -8.88 12.60 0.54
C ARG A 124 -8.66 14.09 0.26
N HIS A 125 -9.69 14.92 0.38
CA HIS A 125 -9.56 16.37 0.22
C HIS A 125 -8.53 16.96 1.16
N LEU A 126 -8.57 16.60 2.44
CA LEU A 126 -7.60 17.07 3.44
C LEU A 126 -6.17 16.67 3.05
N VAL A 127 -5.95 15.41 2.68
CA VAL A 127 -4.61 14.93 2.28
C VAL A 127 -4.13 15.63 1.01
N ASP A 128 -5.00 15.86 0.02
CA ASP A 128 -4.66 16.58 -1.21
C ASP A 128 -4.39 18.07 -0.99
N GLU A 129 -5.10 18.72 -0.09
CA GLU A 129 -4.81 20.11 0.30
C GLU A 129 -3.41 20.22 0.90
N GLN A 130 -2.98 19.23 1.71
CA GLN A 130 -1.61 19.19 2.21
C GLN A 130 -0.58 18.97 1.08
N ARG A 131 -0.88 18.11 0.09
CA ARG A 131 -0.05 17.94 -1.12
C ARG A 131 0.18 19.27 -1.85
N GLN A 132 -0.87 20.08 -1.98
CA GLN A 132 -0.82 21.36 -2.69
C GLN A 132 -0.22 22.50 -1.85
N GLY A 133 -0.48 22.51 -0.53
CA GLY A 133 0.05 23.52 0.40
C GLY A 133 1.57 23.48 0.57
N GLY A 134 2.19 22.31 0.43
CA GLY A 134 3.66 22.16 0.34
C GLY A 134 4.25 22.57 -1.02
N CYS A 135 3.40 22.82 -2.02
CA CYS A 135 3.77 23.18 -3.37
C CYS A 135 3.12 24.53 -3.72
N THR A 136 3.39 25.58 -2.94
CA THR A 136 2.83 26.92 -3.14
C THR A 136 3.23 27.58 -4.47
N ASN A 137 4.06 26.91 -5.29
CA ASN A 137 4.44 27.35 -6.63
C ASN A 137 4.10 26.37 -7.77
N CYS A 138 3.26 25.35 -7.51
CA CYS A 138 3.00 24.26 -8.47
C CYS A 138 1.65 24.37 -9.17
N ARG A 139 1.19 25.60 -9.46
CA ARG A 139 -0.12 25.82 -10.09
C ARG A 139 -0.21 25.55 -11.60
N ASN A 140 0.89 25.20 -12.28
CA ASN A 140 0.90 25.05 -13.75
C ASN A 140 1.59 23.76 -14.26
N GLY A 141 1.26 22.59 -13.70
CA GLY A 141 1.41 21.30 -14.40
C GLY A 141 2.83 20.91 -14.89
N ARG A 142 3.89 21.51 -14.37
CA ARG A 142 5.28 21.13 -14.66
C ARG A 142 6.06 20.98 -13.36
N ALA A 143 6.30 19.73 -12.96
CA ALA A 143 7.17 19.37 -11.84
C ALA A 143 8.65 19.53 -12.23
N SER A 144 9.08 20.72 -12.67
CA SER A 144 10.45 20.96 -13.12
C SER A 144 11.11 22.19 -12.48
N GLY A 145 10.76 22.54 -11.24
CA GLY A 145 11.25 23.78 -10.64
C GLY A 145 11.21 23.85 -9.12
N CYS A 146 11.79 22.87 -8.42
CA CYS A 146 12.23 23.07 -7.03
C CYS A 146 13.76 23.01 -7.00
N ARG A 147 14.42 24.04 -7.56
CA ARG A 147 15.83 24.31 -7.28
C ARG A 147 15.89 25.37 -6.19
N GLY A 148 16.65 25.05 -5.14
CA GLY A 148 16.64 25.74 -3.86
C GLY A 148 16.88 27.25 -3.94
N SER A 149 16.21 27.96 -3.06
CA SER A 149 16.66 29.24 -2.53
C SER A 149 16.48 29.18 -1.02
N ALA A 150 17.60 29.09 -0.32
CA ALA A 150 17.66 29.39 1.10
C ALA A 150 17.58 30.92 1.22
N GLU A 151 16.41 31.46 1.56
CA GLU A 151 16.31 32.84 2.03
C GLU A 151 15.60 32.90 3.38
N SER A 152 16.32 33.51 4.32
CA SER A 152 15.92 33.91 5.65
C SER A 152 14.90 35.05 5.60
N GLY A 153 13.75 34.90 6.26
CA GLY A 153 12.81 36.01 6.49
C GLY A 153 11.57 35.56 7.26
N GLY A 154 11.32 36.17 8.42
CA GLY A 154 10.31 35.74 9.39
C GLY A 154 8.85 35.84 8.93
N GLY A 155 8.07 34.82 9.30
CA GLY A 155 6.62 34.78 9.21
C GLY A 155 6.13 33.36 9.55
N GLY A 156 5.44 33.20 10.67
CA GLY A 156 5.04 31.90 11.25
C GLY A 156 3.93 31.16 10.50
N GLY A 157 4.16 30.83 9.23
CA GLY A 157 3.40 29.83 8.48
C GLY A 157 4.35 28.74 8.02
N GLY A 158 4.19 27.52 8.51
CA GLY A 158 5.06 26.39 8.15
C GLY A 158 4.92 26.05 6.67
N VAL A 159 5.80 26.60 5.83
CA VAL A 159 5.98 26.16 4.45
C VAL A 159 6.57 24.76 4.49
N MET A 160 5.82 23.76 4.02
CA MET A 160 6.36 22.41 3.82
C MET A 160 7.53 22.51 2.85
N ALA A 161 8.68 21.95 3.23
CA ALA A 161 9.88 21.97 2.41
C ALA A 161 9.61 21.28 1.06
N CYS A 162 9.87 21.99 -0.03
CA CYS A 162 9.89 21.45 -1.38
C CYS A 162 10.83 20.22 -1.44
N GLY A 163 10.30 19.05 -1.83
CA GLY A 163 11.05 17.80 -1.95
C GLY A 163 10.49 16.61 -1.17
N ARG A 164 9.41 16.77 -0.38
CA ARG A 164 8.75 15.64 0.29
C ARG A 164 7.81 14.89 -0.67
N PRO A 165 7.74 13.55 -0.59
CA PRO A 165 6.74 12.76 -1.32
C PRO A 165 5.32 13.24 -0.99
N ALA A 166 4.43 13.19 -1.97
CA ALA A 166 3.04 13.59 -1.80
C ALA A 166 2.36 12.69 -0.74
N PRO A 167 1.69 13.24 0.29
CA PRO A 167 1.19 12.39 1.36
C PRO A 167 0.19 11.32 0.90
N THR A 168 0.26 10.10 1.45
CA THR A 168 -0.49 8.93 0.93
C THR A 168 -1.56 8.39 1.89
N ILE A 169 -2.52 7.68 1.32
CA ILE A 169 -3.53 6.90 2.04
C ILE A 169 -3.36 5.44 1.63
N ASP A 170 -2.85 4.62 2.54
CA ASP A 170 -2.60 3.20 2.32
C ASP A 170 -3.68 2.36 3.01
N LEU A 171 -4.21 1.34 2.32
CA LEU A 171 -5.22 0.44 2.88
C LEU A 171 -4.68 -0.98 3.01
N HIS A 172 -4.71 -1.50 4.24
CA HIS A 172 -4.55 -2.91 4.54
C HIS A 172 -5.85 -3.54 4.97
N CYS A 173 -5.95 -4.84 4.68
CA CYS A 173 -6.94 -5.71 5.27
C CYS A 173 -6.42 -7.14 5.23
N GLY A 174 -6.69 -7.89 6.30
CA GLY A 174 -6.56 -9.34 6.27
C GLY A 174 -7.62 -10.00 5.40
N ASN A 175 -7.34 -11.23 4.96
CA ASN A 175 -8.26 -12.02 4.17
C ASN A 175 -9.46 -12.44 5.03
N ASN A 176 -10.63 -11.87 4.75
CA ASN A 176 -11.83 -12.19 5.51
C ASN A 176 -12.34 -13.63 5.29
N LEU A 177 -11.97 -14.28 4.18
CA LEU A 177 -12.56 -15.57 3.77
C LEU A 177 -12.08 -16.77 4.62
N ILE A 178 -11.02 -16.62 5.41
CA ILE A 178 -10.46 -17.70 6.23
C ILE A 178 -11.00 -17.64 7.67
N GLY A 179 -11.61 -18.75 8.14
CA GLY A 179 -11.93 -18.96 9.57
C GLY A 179 -12.90 -17.94 10.20
N THR A 180 -13.85 -17.42 9.42
CA THR A 180 -14.29 -16.02 9.46
C THR A 180 -14.79 -15.49 10.82
N THR A 181 -14.06 -14.51 11.37
CA THR A 181 -14.57 -13.51 12.35
C THR A 181 -14.89 -12.16 11.67
N TYR A 182 -14.42 -11.94 10.43
CA TYR A 182 -14.44 -10.64 9.72
C TYR A 182 -15.39 -10.55 8.51
N GLY A 183 -16.26 -11.54 8.31
CA GLY A 183 -17.23 -11.62 7.21
C GLY A 183 -16.82 -12.58 6.10
N SER A 184 -17.70 -12.87 5.14
CA SER A 184 -17.45 -13.83 4.04
C SER A 184 -17.38 -13.11 2.68
N VAL A 185 -16.48 -12.12 2.57
CA VAL A 185 -16.29 -11.33 1.35
C VAL A 185 -14.82 -10.96 1.16
N SER A 186 -14.34 -11.03 -0.09
CA SER A 186 -13.02 -10.51 -0.45
C SER A 186 -12.82 -9.06 0.02
N PRO A 187 -11.65 -8.70 0.59
CA PRO A 187 -11.35 -7.31 0.91
C PRO A 187 -11.38 -6.37 -0.30
N ALA A 188 -10.92 -6.84 -1.46
CA ALA A 188 -10.97 -6.06 -2.69
C ALA A 188 -12.42 -5.69 -3.03
N LEU A 189 -13.34 -6.66 -2.98
CA LEU A 189 -14.75 -6.43 -3.21
C LEU A 189 -15.39 -5.56 -2.09
N GLN A 190 -15.01 -5.79 -0.82
CA GLN A 190 -15.52 -5.04 0.33
C GLN A 190 -15.24 -3.53 0.20
N PHE A 191 -14.02 -3.17 -0.23
CA PHE A 191 -13.55 -1.79 -0.23
C PHE A 191 -13.48 -1.14 -1.62
N MET A 192 -13.86 -1.84 -2.69
CA MET A 192 -13.81 -1.32 -4.08
C MET A 192 -14.44 0.07 -4.25
N HIS A 193 -15.55 0.33 -3.55
CA HIS A 193 -16.25 1.62 -3.58
C HIS A 193 -15.45 2.80 -2.96
N LEU A 194 -14.34 2.50 -2.27
CA LEU A 194 -13.43 3.45 -1.64
C LEU A 194 -12.09 3.57 -2.37
N PHE A 195 -11.81 2.73 -3.37
CA PHE A 195 -10.50 2.68 -4.04
C PHE A 195 -10.11 3.97 -4.75
N GLY A 196 -11.08 4.78 -5.18
CA GLY A 196 -10.82 6.11 -5.72
C GLY A 196 -10.28 7.14 -4.70
N TYR A 197 -10.24 6.81 -3.40
CA TYR A 197 -9.78 7.71 -2.34
C TYR A 197 -8.47 7.27 -1.70
N ILE A 198 -7.90 6.12 -2.09
CA ILE A 198 -6.66 5.58 -1.55
C ILE A 198 -5.56 5.62 -2.60
N ASP A 199 -4.30 5.52 -2.16
CA ASP A 199 -3.12 5.59 -3.03
C ASP A 199 -2.41 4.22 -3.17
N SER A 200 -2.52 3.33 -2.18
CA SER A 200 -1.94 1.99 -2.25
C SER A 200 -2.72 0.94 -1.45
N LEU A 201 -2.50 -0.33 -1.78
CA LEU A 201 -3.07 -1.48 -1.11
C LEU A 201 -1.99 -2.30 -0.41
N TRP A 202 -2.41 -2.98 0.65
CA TRP A 202 -1.62 -3.99 1.33
C TRP A 202 -2.53 -5.13 1.78
N PHE A 203 -2.90 -6.00 0.84
CA PHE A 203 -3.68 -7.21 1.09
C PHE A 203 -2.74 -8.40 1.18
N GLY A 204 -2.38 -8.79 2.40
CA GLY A 204 -1.37 -9.83 2.58
C GLY A 204 -1.49 -10.72 3.81
N GLU A 205 -2.26 -10.34 4.83
CA GLU A 205 -2.52 -11.22 5.97
C GLU A 205 -3.58 -12.26 5.58
N GLY A 206 -3.25 -13.55 5.66
CA GLY A 206 -4.18 -14.63 5.28
C GLY A 206 -4.37 -14.79 3.77
N PHE A 207 -3.55 -14.15 2.94
CA PHE A 207 -3.49 -14.37 1.50
C PHE A 207 -2.49 -15.49 1.18
N SER A 208 -2.80 -16.30 0.17
CA SER A 208 -1.91 -17.38 -0.29
C SER A 208 -1.11 -16.92 -1.50
N TYR A 209 0.18 -17.25 -1.56
CA TYR A 209 1.04 -16.88 -2.69
C TYR A 209 1.52 -18.09 -3.51
N ASP A 210 1.58 -19.26 -2.88
CA ASP A 210 2.27 -20.43 -3.44
C ASP A 210 1.39 -21.69 -3.56
N GLU A 211 0.15 -21.62 -3.09
CA GLU A 211 -0.77 -22.77 -3.09
C GLU A 211 -2.24 -22.34 -3.14
N GLY A 212 -3.12 -23.23 -3.58
CA GLY A 212 -4.57 -22.98 -3.61
C GLY A 212 -4.89 -21.81 -4.54
N ASP A 213 -5.55 -20.77 -4.02
CA ASP A 213 -5.84 -19.55 -4.79
C ASP A 213 -4.55 -18.87 -5.30
N GLY A 214 -3.42 -19.05 -4.60
CA GLY A 214 -2.13 -18.52 -5.01
C GLY A 214 -1.60 -19.07 -6.34
N ASP A 215 -2.11 -20.23 -6.79
CA ASP A 215 -1.77 -20.83 -8.09
C ASP A 215 -2.64 -20.29 -9.24
N ASP A 216 -3.63 -19.45 -8.95
CA ASP A 216 -4.45 -18.80 -9.96
C ASP A 216 -3.95 -17.37 -10.24
N PRO A 217 -3.44 -17.05 -11.44
CA PRO A 217 -3.05 -15.69 -11.79
C PRO A 217 -4.21 -14.68 -11.72
N ALA A 218 -5.46 -15.12 -11.88
CA ALA A 218 -6.63 -14.24 -11.72
C ALA A 218 -6.78 -13.76 -10.28
N TYR A 219 -6.54 -14.63 -9.28
CA TYR A 219 -6.54 -14.26 -7.86
C TYR A 219 -5.53 -13.15 -7.57
N TRP A 220 -4.30 -13.28 -8.07
CA TRP A 220 -3.30 -12.22 -7.92
C TRP A 220 -3.75 -10.89 -8.52
N LEU A 221 -4.33 -10.94 -9.72
CA LEU A 221 -4.76 -9.74 -10.41
C LEU A 221 -5.94 -9.05 -9.70
N THR A 222 -6.95 -9.80 -9.26
CA THR A 222 -8.21 -9.23 -8.73
C THR A 222 -8.21 -9.03 -7.22
N GLU A 223 -7.51 -9.88 -6.47
CA GLU A 223 -7.58 -9.93 -5.00
C GLU A 223 -6.36 -9.37 -4.30
N VAL A 224 -5.18 -9.40 -4.94
CA VAL A 224 -3.92 -9.06 -4.29
C VAL A 224 -3.32 -7.76 -4.83
N SER A 225 -3.28 -7.59 -6.15
CA SER A 225 -2.45 -6.57 -6.81
C SER A 225 -3.01 -5.15 -6.78
N GLY A 226 -4.33 -4.98 -6.81
CA GLY A 226 -4.96 -3.67 -6.98
C GLY A 226 -4.90 -3.08 -8.40
N LEU A 227 -4.15 -3.68 -9.32
CA LEU A 227 -3.88 -3.13 -10.65
C LEU A 227 -5.14 -2.86 -11.47
N PRO A 228 -6.19 -3.71 -11.46
CA PRO A 228 -7.44 -3.42 -12.18
C PRO A 228 -8.12 -2.11 -11.76
N PHE A 229 -7.77 -1.60 -10.58
CA PHE A 229 -8.33 -0.38 -10.00
C PHE A 229 -7.37 0.81 -10.06
N GLY A 230 -6.22 0.66 -10.73
CA GLY A 230 -5.18 1.70 -10.79
C GLY A 230 -4.41 1.87 -9.49
N LEU A 231 -4.45 0.85 -8.61
CA LEU A 231 -3.73 0.82 -7.35
C LEU A 231 -2.58 -0.18 -7.42
N GLN A 232 -1.58 0.01 -6.57
CA GLN A 232 -0.49 -0.93 -6.38
C GLN A 232 -0.60 -1.60 -5.02
N GLY A 233 -0.43 -2.92 -5.00
CA GLY A 233 -0.43 -3.75 -3.81
C GLY A 233 0.97 -4.09 -3.31
N ASP A 234 1.07 -4.35 -2.01
CA ASP A 234 2.25 -4.98 -1.39
C ASP A 234 1.91 -6.36 -0.81
N MET A 235 2.93 -7.24 -0.72
CA MET A 235 2.81 -8.57 -0.10
C MET A 235 3.27 -8.57 1.37
N MET A 236 2.82 -9.57 2.12
CA MET A 236 3.24 -9.83 3.51
C MET A 236 3.99 -11.17 3.62
N ARG A 237 4.72 -11.39 4.73
CA ARG A 237 5.42 -12.66 5.06
C ARG A 237 6.37 -13.19 3.97
N GLY A 238 6.98 -12.30 3.18
CA GLY A 238 7.98 -12.65 2.18
C GLY A 238 7.37 -12.79 0.79
N GLY A 239 6.11 -13.23 0.72
CA GLY A 239 5.38 -13.40 -0.53
C GLY A 239 6.06 -14.38 -1.48
N ASN A 240 5.62 -14.35 -2.74
CA ASN A 240 6.34 -14.98 -3.84
C ASN A 240 6.98 -13.87 -4.69
N ALA A 241 8.31 -13.77 -4.66
CA ALA A 241 9.04 -12.70 -5.32
C ALA A 241 8.85 -12.69 -6.85
N TRP A 242 8.85 -13.85 -7.51
CA TRP A 242 8.67 -13.95 -8.95
C TRP A 242 7.26 -13.55 -9.38
N ARG A 243 6.24 -14.16 -8.75
CA ARG A 243 4.83 -13.84 -9.02
C ARG A 243 4.52 -12.40 -8.64
N GLY A 244 5.06 -11.89 -7.53
CA GLY A 244 4.94 -10.50 -7.12
C GLY A 244 5.49 -9.50 -8.13
N MET A 245 6.68 -9.75 -8.68
CA MET A 245 7.27 -8.88 -9.72
C MET A 245 6.43 -8.83 -11.01
N LEU A 246 5.62 -9.85 -11.33
CA LEU A 246 4.67 -9.76 -12.45
C LEU A 246 3.64 -8.65 -12.27
N TYR A 247 3.32 -8.31 -11.02
CA TYR A 247 2.31 -7.31 -10.65
C TYR A 247 2.93 -6.04 -10.05
N ALA A 248 4.24 -5.84 -10.21
CA ALA A 248 5.01 -4.75 -9.59
C ALA A 248 4.93 -4.74 -8.05
N MET A 249 4.78 -5.90 -7.42
CA MET A 249 4.62 -6.02 -5.97
C MET A 249 5.90 -6.53 -5.31
N THR A 250 6.16 -6.05 -4.09
CA THR A 250 7.25 -6.56 -3.24
C THR A 250 6.73 -6.89 -1.84
N PRO A 251 7.43 -7.74 -1.07
CA PRO A 251 7.11 -7.91 0.34
C PRO A 251 7.49 -6.67 1.15
N ARG A 252 6.65 -6.29 2.13
CA ARG A 252 7.04 -5.26 3.10
C ARG A 252 8.14 -5.76 4.05
N MET A 253 9.02 -4.83 4.43
CA MET A 253 10.05 -5.05 5.45
C MET A 253 9.45 -5.63 6.75
N ARG A 254 10.16 -6.56 7.39
CA ARG A 254 9.70 -7.50 8.45
C ARG A 254 8.94 -8.73 7.95
N GLY A 255 8.32 -8.67 6.77
CA GLY A 255 7.75 -9.83 6.09
C GLY A 255 8.76 -10.52 5.19
N GLY A 256 9.56 -9.75 4.45
CA GLY A 256 10.67 -10.23 3.61
C GLY A 256 11.67 -9.10 3.32
N ASP A 257 12.73 -9.43 2.57
CA ASP A 257 13.72 -8.45 2.09
C ASP A 257 13.53 -8.23 0.57
N ALA A 258 13.06 -7.03 0.22
CA ALA A 258 12.86 -6.63 -1.17
C ALA A 258 14.06 -5.88 -1.77
N SER A 259 15.15 -5.69 -1.02
CA SER A 259 16.26 -4.82 -1.41
C SER A 259 16.97 -5.26 -2.69
N ALA A 260 17.07 -6.57 -2.95
CA ALA A 260 17.65 -7.09 -4.19
C ALA A 260 16.80 -6.73 -5.42
N ILE A 261 15.46 -6.82 -5.28
CA ILE A 261 14.51 -6.44 -6.33
C ILE A 261 14.57 -4.92 -6.55
N TRP A 262 14.59 -4.12 -5.48
CA TRP A 262 14.69 -2.67 -5.59
C TRP A 262 15.98 -2.21 -6.27
N LYS A 263 17.12 -2.86 -5.99
CA LYS A 263 18.38 -2.57 -6.71
C LYS A 263 18.28 -2.85 -8.21
N LEU A 264 17.62 -3.95 -8.61
CA LEU A 264 17.35 -4.23 -10.02
C LEU A 264 16.48 -3.13 -10.64
N TRP A 265 15.40 -2.76 -9.96
CA TRP A 265 14.46 -1.74 -10.41
C TRP A 265 15.10 -0.35 -10.54
N ASP A 266 15.95 0.03 -9.58
CA ASP A 266 16.72 1.28 -9.62
C ASP A 266 17.73 1.26 -10.78
N ALA A 267 18.47 0.16 -10.95
CA ALA A 267 19.43 0.02 -12.05
C ALA A 267 18.75 0.05 -13.43
N PHE A 268 17.54 -0.52 -13.53
CA PHE A 268 16.73 -0.50 -14.74
C PHE A 268 16.04 0.85 -14.99
N ASP A 269 15.91 1.71 -13.96
CA ASP A 269 15.09 2.92 -13.94
C ASP A 269 13.60 2.61 -14.20
N ILE A 270 13.04 1.69 -13.40
CA ILE A 270 11.68 1.18 -13.56
C ILE A 270 10.60 2.27 -13.49
N ALA A 271 10.87 3.35 -12.76
CA ALA A 271 9.93 4.47 -12.62
C ALA A 271 9.67 5.19 -13.95
N SER A 272 10.60 5.11 -14.91
CA SER A 272 10.45 5.64 -16.27
C SER A 272 9.78 4.66 -17.24
N ALA A 273 9.53 3.42 -16.81
CA ALA A 273 9.06 2.34 -17.66
C ALA A 273 7.53 2.26 -17.70
N HIS A 274 7.00 1.84 -18.85
CA HIS A 274 5.61 1.47 -19.01
C HIS A 274 5.44 -0.02 -18.71
N MET A 275 4.54 -0.37 -17.78
CA MET A 275 4.23 -1.76 -17.45
C MET A 275 3.18 -2.33 -18.42
N ALA A 276 3.47 -3.49 -19.01
CA ALA A 276 2.57 -4.24 -19.87
C ALA A 276 2.56 -5.72 -19.43
N GLY A 277 1.52 -6.10 -18.67
CA GLY A 277 1.35 -7.45 -18.16
C GLY A 277 0.74 -8.42 -19.17
N TYR A 278 0.74 -9.71 -18.82
CA TYR A 278 0.13 -10.79 -19.61
C TYR A 278 -1.38 -10.60 -19.85
N TRP A 279 -2.06 -9.80 -19.02
CA TRP A 279 -3.48 -9.46 -19.13
C TRP A 279 -3.78 -8.39 -20.19
N THR A 280 -2.75 -7.78 -20.79
CA THR A 280 -2.94 -6.80 -21.87
C THR A 280 -3.30 -7.49 -23.18
N GLN A 281 -4.00 -6.79 -24.08
CA GLN A 281 -4.42 -7.36 -25.36
C GLN A 281 -3.26 -7.74 -26.29
N SER A 282 -2.13 -7.04 -26.16
CA SER A 282 -0.93 -7.26 -26.95
C SER A 282 0.31 -7.06 -26.08
N PRO A 283 0.72 -8.09 -25.31
CA PRO A 283 1.90 -7.98 -24.46
C PRO A 283 3.18 -7.96 -25.31
N PRO A 284 4.12 -7.02 -25.08
CA PRO A 284 5.35 -6.91 -25.87
C PRO A 284 6.25 -8.15 -25.77
N VAL A 285 6.24 -8.83 -24.62
CA VAL A 285 6.94 -10.09 -24.40
C VAL A 285 5.97 -11.10 -23.81
N SER A 286 5.98 -12.32 -24.35
CA SER A 286 5.12 -13.42 -23.91
C SER A 286 5.81 -14.78 -24.03
N CYS A 287 5.25 -15.79 -23.37
CA CYS A 287 5.69 -17.17 -23.50
C CYS A 287 4.87 -17.90 -24.58
N ARG A 288 5.52 -18.43 -25.63
CA ARG A 288 4.78 -19.03 -26.76
C ARG A 288 4.35 -20.48 -26.52
N ASN A 289 5.10 -21.22 -25.73
CA ASN A 289 4.94 -22.66 -25.53
C ASN A 289 4.28 -23.03 -24.19
N SER A 290 3.82 -22.04 -23.41
CA SER A 290 3.15 -22.27 -22.13
C SER A 290 2.09 -21.20 -21.86
N ASN A 291 0.97 -21.61 -21.27
CA ASN A 291 -0.11 -20.74 -20.79
C ASN A 291 -0.07 -20.54 -19.27
N THR A 292 0.81 -21.23 -18.56
CA THR A 292 1.01 -21.14 -17.10
C THR A 292 2.27 -20.37 -16.73
N LEU A 293 3.19 -20.16 -17.68
CA LEU A 293 4.30 -19.23 -17.56
C LEU A 293 3.88 -17.88 -18.10
N LEU A 294 3.78 -16.91 -17.20
CA LEU A 294 3.30 -15.57 -17.53
C LEU A 294 4.45 -14.59 -17.53
N VAL A 295 4.31 -13.56 -18.37
CA VAL A 295 5.33 -12.54 -18.56
C VAL A 295 4.71 -11.15 -18.40
N THR A 296 5.37 -10.30 -17.62
CA THR A 296 5.10 -8.86 -17.57
C THR A 296 6.33 -8.12 -18.05
N SER A 297 6.12 -7.19 -18.98
CA SER A 297 7.18 -6.34 -19.54
C SER A 297 7.15 -4.96 -18.91
N TYR A 298 8.30 -4.45 -18.49
CA TYR A 298 8.51 -3.04 -18.15
C TYR A 298 9.33 -2.41 -19.27
N VAL A 299 8.75 -1.47 -20.00
CA VAL A 299 9.29 -0.98 -21.28
C VAL A 299 9.73 0.47 -21.16
N ARG A 300 11.02 0.70 -21.42
CA ARG A 300 11.60 2.03 -21.69
C ARG A 300 11.86 2.10 -23.19
N ALA A 301 10.85 2.52 -23.94
CA ALA A 301 10.84 2.43 -25.40
C ALA A 301 12.12 3.02 -26.03
N GLY A 302 12.76 2.24 -26.89
CA GLY A 302 14.01 2.63 -27.56
C GLY A 302 15.27 2.58 -26.70
N ALA A 303 15.14 2.26 -25.40
CA ALA A 303 16.27 2.22 -24.47
C ALA A 303 16.49 0.82 -23.88
N ALA A 304 15.47 0.24 -23.24
CA ALA A 304 15.58 -1.06 -22.59
C ALA A 304 14.20 -1.67 -22.29
N ALA A 305 14.13 -2.98 -22.14
CA ALA A 305 12.96 -3.68 -21.65
C ALA A 305 13.37 -4.70 -20.58
N LEU A 306 12.61 -4.76 -19.49
CA LEU A 306 12.73 -5.78 -18.45
C LEU A 306 11.53 -6.72 -18.56
N ALA A 307 11.77 -7.98 -18.91
CA ALA A 307 10.75 -9.03 -18.89
C ALA A 307 10.85 -9.81 -17.58
N VAL A 308 9.78 -9.78 -16.79
CA VAL A 308 9.62 -10.61 -15.59
C VAL A 308 8.82 -11.84 -15.96
N LEU A 309 9.32 -13.02 -15.60
CA LEU A 309 8.67 -14.31 -15.84
C LEU A 309 8.33 -14.95 -14.49
N ALA A 310 7.12 -15.52 -14.37
CA ALA A 310 6.79 -16.40 -13.25
C ALA A 310 5.90 -17.56 -13.70
N SER A 311 6.07 -18.71 -13.03
CA SER A 311 5.33 -19.93 -13.31
C SER A 311 4.16 -20.11 -12.35
N PHE A 312 3.03 -20.54 -12.91
CA PHE A 312 1.85 -21.06 -12.24
C PHE A 312 1.64 -22.55 -12.58
N ALA A 313 2.62 -23.20 -13.21
CA ALA A 313 2.59 -24.65 -13.40
C ALA A 313 2.91 -25.39 -12.09
N PRO A 314 2.35 -26.60 -11.90
CA PRO A 314 2.69 -27.45 -10.75
C PRO A 314 4.13 -27.97 -10.81
N ASP A 315 4.71 -28.06 -12.00
CA ASP A 315 6.04 -28.59 -12.26
C ASP A 315 6.92 -27.56 -12.99
N ALA A 316 8.22 -27.87 -13.08
CA ALA A 316 9.17 -27.07 -13.86
C ALA A 316 8.69 -26.94 -15.32
N ALA A 317 8.80 -25.72 -15.85
CA ALA A 317 8.32 -25.39 -17.19
C ALA A 317 9.34 -24.53 -17.92
N ASP A 318 9.47 -24.79 -19.22
CA ASP A 318 10.35 -24.03 -20.11
C ASP A 318 9.57 -22.95 -20.84
N CYS A 319 10.20 -21.80 -21.07
CA CYS A 319 9.62 -20.71 -21.84
C CYS A 319 10.43 -20.37 -23.10
N VAL A 320 9.76 -20.42 -24.24
CA VAL A 320 10.24 -19.83 -25.50
C VAL A 320 9.62 -18.44 -25.63
N LEU A 321 10.45 -17.42 -25.44
CA LEU A 321 10.02 -16.03 -25.49
C LEU A 321 9.64 -15.62 -26.91
N SER A 322 8.48 -14.97 -27.02
CA SER A 322 8.05 -14.21 -28.19
C SER A 322 8.17 -12.73 -27.87
N VAL A 323 8.94 -12.00 -28.65
CA VAL A 323 9.23 -10.57 -28.44
C VAL A 323 8.72 -9.76 -29.63
N ASP A 324 7.92 -8.74 -29.36
CA ASP A 324 7.50 -7.72 -30.32
C ASP A 324 8.46 -6.52 -30.27
N TRP A 325 9.44 -6.54 -31.15
CA TRP A 325 10.50 -5.53 -31.21
C TRP A 325 10.00 -4.13 -31.57
N ASP A 326 8.90 -4.04 -32.34
CA ASP A 326 8.32 -2.77 -32.75
C ASP A 326 7.67 -2.07 -31.54
N GLN A 327 6.96 -2.81 -30.69
CA GLN A 327 6.41 -2.27 -29.44
C GLN A 327 7.51 -1.83 -28.46
N LEU A 328 8.64 -2.55 -28.42
CA LEU A 328 9.78 -2.17 -27.60
C LEU A 328 10.59 -1.00 -28.20
N GLN A 329 10.46 -0.75 -29.50
CA GLN A 329 11.29 0.15 -30.30
C GLN A 329 12.78 -0.20 -30.23
N LEU A 330 13.10 -1.49 -30.14
CA LEU A 330 14.46 -1.99 -30.02
C LEU A 330 14.86 -2.76 -31.28
N GLN A 331 16.15 -2.74 -31.62
CA GLN A 331 16.69 -3.51 -32.73
C GLN A 331 17.29 -4.83 -32.21
N PRO A 332 16.85 -6.01 -32.68
CA PRO A 332 17.26 -7.30 -32.13
C PRO A 332 18.78 -7.54 -32.11
N HIS A 333 19.49 -6.99 -33.10
CA HIS A 333 20.93 -7.16 -33.29
C HIS A 333 21.77 -6.12 -32.53
N GLU A 334 21.13 -5.12 -31.91
CA GLU A 334 21.81 -4.07 -31.14
C GLU A 334 21.56 -4.19 -29.62
N VAL A 335 20.79 -5.20 -29.21
CA VAL A 335 20.45 -5.43 -27.80
C VAL A 335 21.24 -6.59 -27.21
N LEU A 336 21.57 -6.45 -25.92
CA LEU A 336 22.06 -7.56 -25.11
C LEU A 336 20.87 -8.25 -24.45
N PHE A 337 20.74 -9.56 -24.68
CA PHE A 337 19.73 -10.38 -24.02
C PHE A 337 20.36 -11.24 -22.92
N TYR A 338 19.98 -10.98 -21.68
CA TYR A 338 20.51 -11.68 -20.50
C TYR A 338 19.49 -11.66 -19.35
N ALA A 339 19.57 -12.65 -18.47
CA ALA A 339 18.89 -12.67 -17.19
C ALA A 339 19.83 -12.07 -16.14
N PRO A 340 19.48 -10.95 -15.48
CA PRO A 340 20.35 -10.34 -14.48
C PRO A 340 20.45 -11.25 -13.24
N GLY A 341 21.63 -11.26 -12.60
CA GLY A 341 21.77 -11.88 -11.28
C GLY A 341 21.01 -11.08 -10.24
N ILE A 342 20.14 -11.74 -9.47
CA ILE A 342 19.40 -11.13 -8.36
C ILE A 342 19.71 -11.95 -7.11
N ASP A 343 20.38 -11.31 -6.15
CA ASP A 343 20.82 -11.97 -4.92
C ASP A 343 19.64 -12.67 -4.20
N GLY A 344 19.86 -13.92 -3.82
CA GLY A 344 18.83 -14.79 -3.21
C GLY A 344 17.70 -15.26 -4.14
N LEU A 345 17.67 -14.86 -5.42
CA LEU A 345 16.58 -15.16 -6.36
C LEU A 345 17.05 -15.90 -7.61
N GLN A 346 18.00 -15.36 -8.36
CA GLN A 346 18.47 -16.00 -9.60
C GLN A 346 19.93 -15.67 -9.91
N LEU A 347 20.59 -16.59 -10.61
CA LEU A 347 21.94 -16.38 -11.15
C LEU A 347 21.88 -15.59 -12.46
N GLU A 348 22.98 -14.90 -12.77
CA GLU A 348 23.12 -14.23 -14.06
C GLU A 348 23.31 -15.26 -15.18
N VAL A 349 22.60 -15.07 -16.29
CA VAL A 349 22.71 -15.92 -17.49
C VAL A 349 22.72 -15.04 -18.73
N SER A 350 23.70 -15.23 -19.61
CA SER A 350 23.76 -14.56 -20.91
C SER A 350 23.29 -15.50 -22.03
N PHE A 351 22.54 -14.97 -22.99
CA PHE A 351 21.93 -15.75 -24.08
C PHE A 351 22.52 -15.37 -25.46
N MET A 352 23.82 -15.01 -25.50
CA MET A 352 24.51 -14.41 -26.65
C MET A 352 24.45 -15.17 -28.00
N ASP A 353 23.95 -16.41 -28.05
CA ASP A 353 23.99 -17.26 -29.24
C ASP A 353 22.63 -17.85 -29.68
N SER A 354 21.50 -17.42 -29.10
CA SER A 354 20.22 -18.13 -29.29
C SER A 354 18.96 -17.25 -29.31
N PHE A 355 18.99 -16.14 -30.05
CA PHE A 355 17.76 -15.47 -30.52
C PHE A 355 17.68 -15.54 -32.06
N PRO A 356 16.69 -16.24 -32.63
CA PRO A 356 16.52 -16.36 -34.08
C PRO A 356 16.06 -15.06 -34.75
#